data_AF-A0A832ZRN3-F1
#
_entry.id   AF-A0A832ZRN3-F1
#
_cell.length_a   1.000
_cell.length_b   1.000
_cell.length_c   1.000
_cell.angle_alpha   90.00
_cell.angle_beta   90.00
_cell.angle_gamma   90.00
#
_symmetry.space_group_name_H-M   'P 1'
#
loop_
_entity.id
_entity.type
_entity.pdbx_description
1 polymer ?
#
loop_
_entity_poly.entity_id
_entity_poly.type
_entity_poly.pdbx_seq_one_letter_code
_entity_poly.pdbx_strand_id
1 'polypeptide(L)' 'AQLKRPGIYAYSGHFRKGDIVALFTKRCELVAVTKMLYSLDEILRMEKGVISETLRVFIDRDAYPKMWTKSQ' A
#
# COMPACT_ATOMS: atom_id res chain seq x y z
N ALA A 1 2.04 -9.29 2.34
CA ALA A 1 2.65 -8.26 3.19
C ALA A 1 1.73 -7.05 3.21
N GLN A 2 1.61 -6.36 4.34
CA GLN A 2 0.77 -5.17 4.45
C GLN A 2 1.52 -3.93 3.98
N LEU A 3 0.81 -2.96 3.40
CA LEU A 3 1.40 -1.67 3.02
C LEU A 3 1.70 -0.86 4.28
N LYS A 4 2.93 -0.34 4.35
CA LYS A 4 3.36 0.56 5.42
C LYS A 4 3.45 1.99 4.90
N ARG A 5 3.30 2.96 5.81
CA ARG A 5 3.37 4.39 5.53
C ARG A 5 4.53 4.85 4.61
N PRO A 6 5.80 4.44 4.83
CA PRO A 6 6.91 4.87 3.99
C PRO A 6 6.88 4.28 2.57
N GLY A 7 6.06 3.25 2.31
CA GLY A 7 5.92 2.64 0.99
C GLY A 7 4.97 3.41 0.05
N ILE A 8 4.32 4.48 0.51
CA ILE A 8 3.41 5.29 -0.31
C ILE A 8 4.25 6.28 -1.15
N TYR A 9 4.16 6.15 -2.47
CA TYR A 9 4.73 7.13 -3.40
C TYR A 9 3.75 8.25 -3.74
N ALA A 10 2.51 7.89 -4.06
CA ALA A 10 1.44 8.81 -4.43
C ALA A 10 0.08 8.21 -4.05
N TYR A 11 -0.94 9.06 -3.99
CA TYR A 11 -2.34 8.67 -3.81
C TYR A 11 -3.21 9.48 -4.77
N SER A 12 -4.41 8.98 -5.05
CA SER A 12 -5.41 9.66 -5.87
C SER A 12 -6.69 9.82 -5.09
N GLY A 13 -7.27 11.03 -5.15
CA GLY A 13 -8.53 11.36 -4.48
C GLY A 13 -8.43 11.36 -2.95
N HIS A 14 -9.59 11.19 -2.33
CA HIS A 14 -9.75 11.10 -0.88
C HIS A 14 -10.33 9.74 -0.52
N PHE A 15 -9.78 9.12 0.51
CA PHE A 15 -10.27 7.86 1.07
C PHE A 15 -10.39 7.98 2.59
N ARG A 16 -11.34 7.23 3.14
CA ARG A 16 -11.64 7.17 4.58
C ARG A 16 -11.21 5.83 5.15
N LYS A 17 -11.19 5.78 6.48
CA LYS A 17 -10.98 4.54 7.22
C LYS A 17 -12.06 3.52 6.83
N GLY A 18 -11.63 2.32 6.48
CA GLY A 18 -12.48 1.22 6.07
C GLY A 18 -12.73 1.13 4.57
N ASP A 19 -12.35 2.14 3.79
CA ASP A 19 -12.54 2.13 2.34
C ASP A 19 -11.65 1.08 1.68
N ILE A 20 -12.16 0.54 0.57
CA ILE A 20 -11.44 -0.39 -0.29
C ILE A 20 -10.72 0.43 -1.36
N VAL A 21 -9.40 0.30 -1.43
CA VAL A 21 -8.55 0.99 -2.40
C VAL A 21 -7.67 0.00 -3.14
N ALA A 22 -7.40 0.33 -4.40
CA ALA A 22 -6.46 -0.39 -5.25
C ALA A 22 -5.05 0.20 -5.12
N LEU A 23 -4.06 -0.68 -5.02
CA LEU A 23 -2.65 -0.34 -5.09
C LEU A 23 -2.15 -0.52 -6.51
N PHE A 24 -1.44 0.49 -7.00
CA PHE A 24 -0.85 0.49 -8.33
C PHE A 24 0.67 0.64 -8.26
N THR A 25 1.36 0.08 -9.25
CA THR A 25 2.76 0.43 -9.52
C THR A 25 2.83 1.82 -10.14
N LYS A 26 4.03 2.42 -10.22
CA LYS A 26 4.25 3.68 -10.95
C LYS A 26 3.89 3.55 -12.45
N ARG A 27 3.88 2.33 -13.00
CA ARG A 27 3.49 2.02 -14.37
C ARG A 27 1.99 1.75 -14.52
N CYS A 28 1.19 2.05 -13.49
CA CYS A 28 -0.25 1.83 -13.44
C CYS A 28 -0.68 0.35 -13.50
N GLU A 29 0.15 -0.59 -13.06
CA GLU A 29 -0.23 -2.00 -12.95
C GLU A 29 -0.91 -2.26 -11.60
N LEU A 30 -2.01 -3.02 -11.60
CA LEU A 30 -2.72 -3.37 -10.37
C LEU A 30 -1.93 -4.39 -9.55
N VAL A 31 -1.48 -3.99 -8.37
CA VAL A 31 -0.74 -4.85 -7.45
C VAL A 31 -1.71 -5.63 -6.57
N ALA A 32 -2.59 -4.92 -5.87
CA ALA A 32 -3.46 -5.49 -4.86
C ALA A 32 -4.66 -4.59 -4.57
N VAL A 33 -5.71 -5.15 -3.98
CA VAL A 33 -6.82 -4.41 -3.36
C VAL A 33 -6.72 -4.56 -1.85
N THR A 34 -6.94 -3.46 -1.13
CA THR A 34 -6.69 -3.37 0.31
C THR A 34 -7.76 -2.53 1.00
N LYS A 35 -7.99 -2.82 2.27
CA LYS A 35 -8.84 -2.02 3.15
C LYS A 35 -7.99 -1.03 3.95
N MET A 36 -8.36 0.25 3.97
CA MET A 36 -7.63 1.26 4.73
C MET A 36 -7.96 1.20 6.21
N LEU A 37 -6.92 1.30 7.05
CA LEU A 37 -7.07 1.32 8.51
C LEU A 37 -7.22 2.75 9.06
N TYR A 38 -6.84 3.75 8.26
CA TYR A 38 -6.77 5.16 8.61
C TYR A 38 -7.32 6.03 7.48
N SER A 39 -7.74 7.26 7.78
CA SER A 39 -8.10 8.26 6.79
C SER A 39 -6.86 8.88 6.13
N LEU A 40 -7.05 9.60 5.01
CA LEU A 40 -5.94 10.28 4.34
C LEU A 40 -5.19 11.26 5.27
N ASP A 41 -5.92 12.09 6.02
CA ASP A 41 -5.33 13.07 6.94
C ASP A 41 -4.49 12.42 8.05
N GLU A 42 -4.96 11.28 8.58
CA GLU A 42 -4.23 10.51 9.57
C GLU A 42 -2.93 9.95 8.96
N ILE A 43 -3.00 9.37 7.77
CA ILE A 43 -1.82 8.82 7.08
C ILE A 43 -0.81 9.92 6.79
N LEU A 44 -1.24 11.09 6.34
CA LEU A 44 -0.32 12.20 6.07
C LEU A 44 0.47 12.63 7.31
N ARG A 45 -0.13 12.54 8.51
CA ARG A 45 0.51 12.84 9.80
C ARG A 45 1.35 11.68 10.36
N MET A 46 1.16 10.46 9.87
CA MET A 46 1.94 9.30 10.28
C MET A 46 3.31 9.28 9.59
N GLU A 47 4.37 8.96 10.35
CA GLU A 47 5.71 8.73 9.80
C GLU A 47 5.97 7.23 9.54
N LYS A 48 5.44 6.35 10.39
CA LYS A 48 5.68 4.89 10.35
C LYS A 48 4.41 4.15 10.74
N GLY A 49 4.36 2.87 10.37
CA GLY A 49 3.24 1.98 10.72
C GLY A 49 2.61 1.30 9.52
N VAL A 50 1.80 0.29 9.80
CA VAL A 50 0.95 -0.38 8.80
C VAL A 50 -0.27 0.50 8.56
N ILE A 51 -0.60 0.78 7.30
CA ILE A 51 -1.71 1.67 6.95
C ILE A 51 -2.92 0.93 6.38
N SER A 52 -2.71 -0.29 5.88
CA SER A 52 -3.76 -1.02 5.19
C SER A 52 -3.69 -2.53 5.38
N GLU A 53 -4.84 -3.16 5.24
CA GLU A 53 -5.03 -4.60 5.29
C GLU A 53 -5.21 -5.13 3.86
N THR A 54 -4.27 -5.95 3.40
CA THR A 54 -4.33 -6.52 2.05
C THR A 54 -5.44 -7.56 1.95
N LEU A 55 -6.39 -7.33 1.05
CA LEU A 55 -7.50 -8.27 0.80
C LEU A 55 -7.13 -9.28 -0.28
N ARG A 56 -6.64 -8.81 -1.43
CA ARG A 56 -6.27 -9.67 -2.56
C ARG A 56 -5.11 -9.09 -3.36
N VAL A 57 -4.18 -9.95 -3.76
CA VAL A 57 -3.02 -9.61 -4.61
C VAL A 57 -3.29 -10.14 -6.02
N PHE A 58 -2.97 -9.33 -7.03
CA PHE A 58 -3.21 -9.64 -8.45
C PHE A 58 -1.93 -9.86 -9.24
N ILE A 59 -0.83 -9.20 -8.87
CA ILE A 59 0.45 -9.34 -9.56
C ILE A 59 1.16 -10.64 -9.18
N ASP A 60 1.89 -11.22 -10.15
CA ASP A 60 2.81 -12.32 -9.88
C ASP A 60 3.93 -11.85 -8.94
N ARG A 61 4.36 -12.74 -8.04
CA ARG A 61 5.45 -12.48 -7.10
C ARG A 61 6.80 -12.35 -7.80
N ASP A 62 6.95 -12.94 -8.99
CA ASP A 62 8.20 -12.89 -9.75
C ASP A 62 8.29 -11.66 -10.67
N ALA A 63 7.19 -10.91 -10.85
CA ALA A 63 7.17 -9.72 -11.70
C ALA A 63 8.06 -8.58 -11.17
N TYR A 64 8.29 -8.51 -9.85
CA TYR A 64 9.16 -7.54 -9.22
C TYR A 64 10.12 -8.22 -8.22
N PRO A 65 11.44 -8.02 -8.35
CA PRO A 65 12.41 -8.63 -7.46
C PRO A 65 12.24 -8.12 -6.03
N LYS A 66 12.56 -8.98 -5.05
CA LYS A 66 12.51 -8.61 -3.63
C LYS A 66 13.58 -7.56 -3.33
N MET A 67 13.13 -6.35 -3.03
CA MET A 67 14.03 -5.23 -2.70
C MET A 67 14.30 -5.10 -1.19
N TRP A 68 13.52 -5.76 -0.34
CA TRP A 68 13.81 -5.78 1.09
C TRP A 68 14.97 -6.75 1.36
N THR A 69 16.13 -6.20 1.67
CA THR A 69 17.26 -6.98 2.20
C THR A 69 16.98 -7.30 3.66
N LYS A 70 17.15 -8.57 4.04
CA LYS A 70 17.38 -8.89 5.45
C LYS A 70 18.77 -8.34 5.77
N SER A 71 18.89 -7.41 6.72
CA SER A 71 20.20 -7.20 7.33
C SER A 71 20.56 -8.53 7.99
N GLN A 72 21.66 -9.13 7.56
CA GLN A 72 22.37 -10.10 8.39
C GLN A 72 22.94 -9.39 9.62
#